data_AF-A0A3M6Y5Q0-F1
#
_entry.id   AF-A0A3M6Y5Q0-F1
#
_cell.length_a   1.000
_cell.length_b   1.000
_cell.length_c   1.000
_cell.angle_alpha   90.00
_cell.angle_beta   90.00
_cell.angle_gamma   90.00
#
_symmetry.space_group_name_H-M   'P 1'
#
loop_
_entity.id
_entity.type
_entity.pdbx_description
1 polymer ?
#
loop_
_entity_poly.entity_id
_entity_poly.type
_entity_poly.pdbx_seq_one_letter_code
_entity_poly.pdbx_strand_id
1 'polypeptide(L)'
;MRNLNIDLTKIADGTGAGIHWQVAQATSLQNIVFNMKQDGTNTQQGIFMDNGSGGYMADLVFNGGKIGAFFGSQQFTTRNLTFNNCRTAIFMNWNWGWTLSGITVSGDNSVNSTGVFMAQSPQNQTAGSMVLADSKITGVKYGVQTAFNLRQNVPATGGTLILNNVDLSGATAAGIIDANGTVVVTPQKINQFVAGSIYDNSPNRAFKEGLDAATVPNKPAALLDNNGNIYSRSKPQYAGATRNDFLFAIADGGLAGDASTDDTAKMQAFLDKASSQNKIAYFEHAVYKVTNTITVPVNGMRIVGEIWPVILASGFNDVNNPKPVWQIGANDGVKGVGIEITDMLFEVLGPNPGAIVVQWNAATTDKSKTGMWDSHVRMGGSYGTELLLEQCDKRDALSTLVKECQAAFMMFYATPGSGNILLDNTWFWVADHDMEDEGTFSDKDNRQTSIFNARGVLIRSQGPVWLWGTASEHSVIYNYQFENVKALFSGFMQTETPYMQPVPPVPQPFSFNTKYDDPTFTICRDDQQNTVPCRDAWGLRVFRSSGVLIYSAGLYSFFNDYTQQCVQPNVANCQLNMVRVQDSEMTMYALTTIGTVNMIVDQEFGDNNPIKAVDNRNVYGSNVGYFRSTRR
;
A
#
# COMPACT_ATOMS: atom_id res chain seq x y z
N MET A 1 -0.60 -5.81 -16.14
CA MET A 1 -1.31 -6.31 -17.35
C MET A 1 -2.79 -5.95 -17.27
N ARG A 2 -3.43 -5.62 -18.41
CA ARG A 2 -4.85 -5.21 -18.41
C ARG A 2 -5.61 -5.61 -19.68
N ASN A 3 -6.93 -5.82 -19.54
CA ASN A 3 -7.89 -6.02 -20.64
C ASN A 3 -7.65 -7.28 -21.48
N LEU A 4 -7.52 -8.44 -20.84
CA LEU A 4 -7.22 -9.70 -21.52
C LEU A 4 -8.27 -10.77 -21.23
N ASN A 5 -8.43 -11.68 -22.18
CA ASN A 5 -9.07 -12.97 -21.97
C ASN A 5 -8.01 -14.06 -22.16
N ILE A 6 -7.69 -14.76 -21.08
CA ILE A 6 -6.69 -15.83 -21.04
C ILE A 6 -7.44 -17.16 -21.01
N ASP A 7 -7.38 -17.92 -22.10
CA ASP A 7 -8.12 -19.17 -22.27
C ASP A 7 -7.18 -20.39 -22.22
N LEU A 8 -7.31 -21.18 -21.15
CA LEU A 8 -6.60 -22.43 -20.91
C LEU A 8 -7.44 -23.67 -21.30
N THR A 9 -8.69 -23.51 -21.73
CA THR A 9 -9.63 -24.63 -21.92
C THR A 9 -9.18 -25.64 -22.98
N LYS A 10 -8.31 -25.23 -23.91
CA LYS A 10 -7.78 -26.08 -24.99
C LYS A 10 -6.52 -26.86 -24.61
N ILE A 11 -5.92 -26.63 -23.44
CA ILE A 11 -4.74 -27.39 -23.00
C ILE A 11 -5.18 -28.83 -22.69
N ALA A 12 -4.74 -29.79 -23.51
CA ALA A 12 -5.31 -31.13 -23.58
C ALA A 12 -5.22 -31.90 -22.25
N ASP A 13 -4.06 -31.87 -21.59
CA ASP A 13 -3.82 -32.57 -20.32
C ASP A 13 -4.45 -31.90 -19.09
N GLY A 14 -5.05 -30.72 -19.27
CA GLY A 14 -5.71 -29.98 -18.19
C GLY A 14 -4.74 -29.43 -17.14
N THR A 15 -3.48 -29.19 -17.52
CA THR A 15 -2.47 -28.53 -16.68
C THR A 15 -2.23 -27.08 -17.14
N GLY A 16 -1.53 -26.28 -16.34
CA GLY A 16 -1.07 -24.94 -16.72
C GLY A 16 -1.60 -23.79 -15.85
N ALA A 17 -0.89 -22.66 -15.91
CA ALA A 17 -1.24 -21.42 -15.25
C ALA A 17 -1.47 -20.31 -16.28
N GLY A 18 -2.46 -19.43 -16.06
CA GLY A 18 -2.74 -18.32 -16.97
C GLY A 18 -1.66 -17.24 -16.91
N ILE A 19 -1.34 -16.77 -15.70
CA ILE A 19 -0.27 -15.80 -15.45
C ILE A 19 0.63 -16.32 -14.32
N HIS A 20 1.93 -16.38 -14.54
CA HIS A 20 2.92 -16.40 -13.47
C HIS A 20 3.17 -14.94 -13.04
N TRP A 21 2.68 -14.58 -11.85
CA TRP A 21 2.66 -13.17 -11.38
C TRP A 21 3.61 -12.95 -10.20
N GLN A 22 4.89 -13.27 -10.41
CA GLN A 22 5.96 -13.04 -9.45
C GLN A 22 6.49 -11.61 -9.61
N VAL A 23 5.96 -10.68 -8.82
CA VAL A 23 6.16 -9.23 -8.99
C VAL A 23 6.37 -8.50 -7.66
N ALA A 24 6.73 -7.21 -7.76
CA ALA A 24 6.91 -6.29 -6.63
C ALA A 24 5.87 -5.13 -6.67
N GLN A 25 6.15 -4.01 -5.99
CA GLN A 25 5.35 -2.79 -5.97
C GLN A 25 5.15 -2.18 -7.37
N ALA A 26 4.21 -1.22 -7.48
CA ALA A 26 3.87 -0.53 -8.74
C ALA A 26 3.48 -1.47 -9.90
N THR A 27 2.94 -2.64 -9.59
CA THR A 27 2.42 -3.58 -10.57
C THR A 27 0.92 -3.81 -10.37
N SER A 28 0.19 -3.91 -11.49
CA SER A 28 -1.25 -4.12 -11.47
C SER A 28 -1.71 -5.22 -12.44
N LEU A 29 -2.67 -6.03 -11.99
CA LEU A 29 -3.57 -6.78 -12.86
C LEU A 29 -4.94 -6.11 -12.84
N GLN A 30 -5.51 -5.81 -14.00
CA GLN A 30 -6.82 -5.17 -14.09
C GLN A 30 -7.65 -5.69 -15.26
N ASN A 31 -8.94 -5.99 -15.04
CA ASN A 31 -9.87 -6.34 -16.11
C ASN A 31 -9.37 -7.55 -16.95
N ILE A 32 -9.15 -8.68 -16.29
CA ILE A 32 -8.71 -9.92 -16.95
C ILE A 32 -9.68 -11.04 -16.64
N VAL A 33 -10.06 -11.77 -17.69
CA VAL A 33 -10.87 -12.98 -17.59
C VAL A 33 -9.98 -14.20 -17.81
N PHE A 34 -10.03 -15.16 -16.89
CA PHE A 34 -9.36 -16.45 -16.98
C PHE A 34 -10.40 -17.52 -17.25
N ASN A 35 -10.29 -18.21 -18.39
CA ASN A 35 -11.17 -19.32 -18.75
C ASN A 35 -10.39 -20.63 -18.64
N MET A 36 -10.82 -21.49 -17.73
CA MET A 36 -10.19 -22.76 -17.42
C MET A 36 -11.21 -23.90 -17.54
N LYS A 37 -10.70 -25.13 -17.66
CA LYS A 37 -11.51 -26.35 -17.65
C LYS A 37 -12.28 -26.49 -16.33
N GLN A 38 -13.48 -27.05 -16.41
CA GLN A 38 -14.35 -27.29 -15.26
C GLN A 38 -14.51 -28.79 -14.93
N ASP A 39 -13.85 -29.68 -15.68
CA ASP A 39 -13.82 -31.09 -15.30
C ASP A 39 -13.11 -31.28 -13.95
N GLY A 40 -13.57 -32.21 -13.13
CA GLY A 40 -13.03 -32.39 -11.77
C GLY A 40 -11.58 -32.91 -11.69
N THR A 41 -10.94 -33.16 -12.84
CA THR A 41 -9.62 -33.79 -12.97
C THR A 41 -8.51 -32.82 -13.32
N ASN A 42 -8.83 -31.64 -13.88
CA ASN A 42 -7.83 -30.64 -14.26
C ASN A 42 -7.05 -30.11 -13.03
N THR A 43 -5.85 -29.59 -13.30
CA THR A 43 -4.98 -28.93 -12.33
C THR A 43 -4.69 -27.48 -12.70
N GLN A 44 -5.53 -26.88 -13.55
CA GLN A 44 -5.32 -25.53 -14.05
C GLN A 44 -5.47 -24.50 -12.95
N GLN A 45 -4.70 -23.42 -13.10
CA GLN A 45 -4.78 -22.26 -12.22
C GLN A 45 -4.81 -20.95 -13.02
N GLY A 46 -5.60 -19.97 -12.58
CA GLY A 46 -5.67 -18.67 -13.27
C GLY A 46 -4.38 -17.90 -13.06
N ILE A 47 -4.08 -17.61 -11.79
CA ILE A 47 -2.81 -17.00 -11.37
C ILE A 47 -1.98 -18.04 -10.61
N PHE A 48 -0.70 -18.09 -10.95
CA PHE A 48 0.34 -18.73 -10.16
C PHE A 48 1.29 -17.66 -9.64
N MET A 49 1.35 -17.49 -8.33
CA MET A 49 2.28 -16.58 -7.68
C MET A 49 2.97 -17.33 -6.55
N ASP A 50 4.26 -17.60 -6.74
CA ASP A 50 5.10 -18.36 -5.84
C ASP A 50 5.79 -17.48 -4.79
N ASN A 51 6.19 -16.26 -5.14
CA ASN A 51 6.69 -15.23 -4.23
C ASN A 51 6.52 -13.81 -4.82
N GLY A 52 6.95 -12.80 -4.06
CA GLY A 52 7.00 -11.40 -4.49
C GLY A 52 6.97 -10.43 -3.29
N SER A 53 7.07 -9.13 -3.57
CA SER A 53 6.80 -8.04 -2.61
C SER A 53 5.68 -7.17 -3.15
N GLY A 54 4.53 -7.80 -3.25
CA GLY A 54 3.49 -7.40 -4.16
C GLY A 54 2.74 -6.12 -3.82
N GLY A 55 2.07 -5.66 -4.88
CA GLY A 55 1.25 -4.46 -4.95
C GLY A 55 -0.23 -4.80 -5.10
N TYR A 56 -0.75 -4.76 -6.34
CA TYR A 56 -2.19 -4.54 -6.54
C TYR A 56 -2.87 -5.39 -7.63
N MET A 57 -4.11 -5.85 -7.39
CA MET A 57 -4.98 -6.44 -8.42
C MET A 57 -6.42 -5.97 -8.27
N ALA A 58 -7.10 -5.74 -9.38
CA ALA A 58 -8.53 -5.48 -9.38
C ALA A 58 -9.27 -6.05 -10.60
N ASP A 59 -10.59 -6.20 -10.47
CA ASP A 59 -11.50 -6.48 -11.59
C ASP A 59 -11.13 -7.74 -12.38
N LEU A 60 -10.88 -8.86 -11.69
CA LEU A 60 -10.52 -10.13 -12.34
C LEU A 60 -11.69 -11.12 -12.27
N VAL A 61 -11.86 -11.93 -13.31
CA VAL A 61 -12.87 -12.98 -13.37
C VAL A 61 -12.21 -14.31 -13.66
N PHE A 62 -12.49 -15.32 -12.86
CA PHE A 62 -11.96 -16.68 -12.98
C PHE A 62 -13.11 -17.65 -13.22
N ASN A 63 -13.08 -18.37 -14.35
CA ASN A 63 -14.11 -19.35 -14.71
C ASN A 63 -13.48 -20.74 -14.76
N GLY A 64 -13.87 -21.61 -13.82
CA GLY A 64 -13.36 -22.98 -13.70
C GLY A 64 -11.99 -23.09 -13.04
N GLY A 65 -11.29 -24.18 -13.33
CA GLY A 65 -9.96 -24.48 -12.81
C GLY A 65 -9.97 -25.16 -11.44
N LYS A 66 -8.88 -25.84 -11.13
CA LYS A 66 -8.63 -26.38 -9.79
C LYS A 66 -8.44 -25.24 -8.79
N ILE A 67 -7.71 -24.20 -9.18
CA ILE A 67 -7.41 -23.04 -8.36
C ILE A 67 -7.72 -21.77 -9.17
N GLY A 68 -8.56 -20.87 -8.67
CA GLY A 68 -8.74 -19.57 -9.30
C GLY A 68 -7.43 -18.78 -9.27
N ALA A 69 -6.94 -18.52 -8.06
CA ALA A 69 -5.65 -17.88 -7.84
C ALA A 69 -4.83 -18.58 -6.74
N PHE A 70 -3.60 -18.96 -7.06
CA PHE A 70 -2.60 -19.43 -6.13
C PHE A 70 -1.68 -18.27 -5.75
N PHE A 71 -1.71 -17.87 -4.48
CA PHE A 71 -1.08 -16.66 -3.98
C PHE A 71 0.03 -16.94 -2.96
N GLY A 72 1.21 -16.37 -3.21
CA GLY A 72 2.39 -16.42 -2.35
C GLY A 72 3.16 -15.12 -2.49
N SER A 73 3.13 -14.24 -1.49
CA SER A 73 3.83 -12.94 -1.56
C SER A 73 3.95 -12.33 -0.16
N GLN A 74 4.92 -11.44 0.07
CA GLN A 74 5.04 -10.71 1.32
C GLN A 74 3.71 -10.02 1.68
N GLN A 75 3.20 -9.20 0.77
CA GLN A 75 1.92 -8.53 0.89
C GLN A 75 1.22 -8.33 -0.46
N PHE A 76 -0.09 -8.09 -0.43
CA PHE A 76 -0.85 -7.64 -1.60
C PHE A 76 -2.18 -7.00 -1.21
N THR A 77 -2.68 -6.16 -2.11
CA THR A 77 -4.07 -5.68 -2.12
C THR A 77 -4.79 -6.24 -3.34
N THR A 78 -5.92 -6.91 -3.12
CA THR A 78 -6.70 -7.49 -4.22
C THR A 78 -8.17 -7.20 -4.02
N ARG A 79 -8.82 -6.57 -5.00
CA ARG A 79 -10.22 -6.18 -4.87
C ARG A 79 -11.10 -6.44 -6.09
N ASN A 80 -12.39 -6.66 -5.89
CA ASN A 80 -13.36 -6.90 -6.98
C ASN A 80 -12.95 -8.11 -7.86
N LEU A 81 -12.78 -9.28 -7.24
CA LEU A 81 -12.47 -10.53 -7.94
C LEU A 81 -13.70 -11.43 -7.94
N THR A 82 -14.02 -12.02 -9.09
CA THR A 82 -15.13 -12.95 -9.25
C THR A 82 -14.61 -14.35 -9.61
N PHE A 83 -15.07 -15.37 -8.90
CA PHE A 83 -14.71 -16.77 -9.12
C PHE A 83 -15.97 -17.59 -9.37
N ASN A 84 -16.04 -18.23 -10.54
CA ASN A 84 -17.16 -19.04 -10.98
C ASN A 84 -16.70 -20.49 -11.16
N ASN A 85 -17.28 -21.42 -10.40
CA ASN A 85 -17.01 -22.86 -10.51
C ASN A 85 -15.53 -23.25 -10.36
N CYS A 86 -14.73 -22.47 -9.63
CA CYS A 86 -13.40 -22.89 -9.20
C CYS A 86 -13.55 -23.94 -8.09
N ARG A 87 -12.71 -24.98 -8.10
CA ARG A 87 -12.68 -25.92 -6.96
C ARG A 87 -12.19 -25.21 -5.69
N THR A 88 -11.07 -24.50 -5.78
CA THR A 88 -10.65 -23.53 -4.77
C THR A 88 -10.58 -22.17 -5.42
N ALA A 89 -11.37 -21.19 -4.98
CA ALA A 89 -11.32 -19.86 -5.58
C ALA A 89 -9.97 -19.18 -5.28
N ILE A 90 -9.60 -19.08 -4.00
CA ILE A 90 -8.32 -18.51 -3.58
C ILE A 90 -7.56 -19.54 -2.74
N PHE A 91 -6.33 -19.87 -3.17
CA PHE A 91 -5.38 -20.66 -2.41
C PHE A 91 -4.26 -19.74 -1.91
N MET A 92 -4.30 -19.39 -0.63
CA MET A 92 -3.26 -18.60 0.03
C MET A 92 -2.14 -19.52 0.51
N ASN A 93 -1.09 -19.64 -0.29
CA ASN A 93 0.05 -20.52 -0.03
C ASN A 93 0.93 -19.97 1.10
N TRP A 94 1.34 -18.71 1.02
CA TRP A 94 2.07 -18.02 2.08
C TRP A 94 1.90 -16.50 1.96
N ASN A 95 1.95 -15.78 3.08
CA ASN A 95 2.07 -14.33 3.07
C ASN A 95 2.59 -13.80 4.41
N TRP A 96 2.90 -12.51 4.48
CA TRP A 96 3.01 -11.79 5.76
C TRP A 96 1.69 -11.08 6.11
N GLY A 97 1.00 -10.56 5.10
CA GLY A 97 -0.37 -10.07 5.23
C GLY A 97 -1.04 -9.81 3.89
N TRP A 98 -2.37 -9.83 3.84
CA TRP A 98 -3.10 -9.63 2.58
C TRP A 98 -4.47 -8.98 2.81
N THR A 99 -4.84 -8.03 1.95
CA THR A 99 -6.18 -7.42 1.96
C THR A 99 -6.98 -7.88 0.75
N LEU A 100 -8.05 -8.62 1.01
CA LEU A 100 -9.06 -9.07 0.04
C LEU A 100 -10.35 -8.25 0.26
N SER A 101 -10.86 -7.59 -0.78
CA SER A 101 -12.11 -6.83 -0.69
C SER A 101 -13.00 -7.04 -1.92
N GLY A 102 -14.32 -7.10 -1.77
CA GLY A 102 -15.21 -7.27 -2.92
C GLY A 102 -15.02 -8.62 -3.63
N ILE A 103 -14.71 -9.69 -2.89
CA ILE A 103 -14.55 -11.03 -3.46
C ILE A 103 -15.92 -11.67 -3.63
N THR A 104 -16.22 -12.12 -4.84
CA THR A 104 -17.44 -12.86 -5.17
C THR A 104 -17.09 -14.26 -5.60
N VAL A 105 -17.62 -15.27 -4.90
CA VAL A 105 -17.47 -16.68 -5.27
C VAL A 105 -18.84 -17.30 -5.50
N SER A 106 -19.01 -17.87 -6.69
CA SER A 106 -20.17 -18.69 -7.08
C SER A 106 -19.67 -20.08 -7.43
N GLY A 107 -19.69 -20.99 -6.46
CA GLY A 107 -19.32 -22.39 -6.66
C GLY A 107 -20.44 -23.22 -7.29
N ASP A 108 -20.10 -24.46 -7.65
CA ASP A 108 -20.98 -25.45 -8.29
C ASP A 108 -21.71 -26.37 -7.29
N ASN A 109 -21.67 -26.05 -5.99
CA ASN A 109 -22.12 -26.87 -4.86
C ASN A 109 -21.37 -28.21 -4.71
N SER A 110 -20.20 -28.37 -5.33
CA SER A 110 -19.37 -29.56 -5.18
C SER A 110 -18.92 -29.77 -3.73
N VAL A 111 -18.91 -31.03 -3.28
CA VAL A 111 -18.45 -31.45 -1.94
C VAL A 111 -16.94 -31.28 -1.71
N ASN A 112 -16.20 -30.79 -2.70
CA ASN A 112 -14.75 -30.57 -2.63
C ASN A 112 -14.37 -29.11 -2.93
N SER A 113 -15.33 -28.18 -2.81
CA SER A 113 -15.13 -26.76 -3.14
C SER A 113 -14.89 -25.89 -1.91
N THR A 114 -13.97 -24.94 -2.03
CA THR A 114 -13.61 -23.98 -0.97
C THR A 114 -13.52 -22.57 -1.55
N GLY A 115 -14.09 -21.58 -0.86
CA GLY A 115 -13.93 -20.17 -1.24
C GLY A 115 -12.48 -19.72 -1.04
N VAL A 116 -12.05 -19.60 0.20
CA VAL A 116 -10.67 -19.24 0.55
C VAL A 116 -10.01 -20.35 1.35
N PHE A 117 -8.88 -20.83 0.87
CA PHE A 117 -8.03 -21.79 1.57
C PHE A 117 -6.76 -21.09 2.05
N MET A 118 -6.58 -21.00 3.36
CA MET A 118 -5.37 -20.45 4.01
C MET A 118 -4.82 -21.40 5.08
N ALA A 119 -5.13 -22.69 4.97
CA ALA A 119 -4.76 -23.74 5.93
C ALA A 119 -3.54 -24.56 5.49
N GLN A 120 -2.71 -24.02 4.59
CA GLN A 120 -1.50 -24.68 4.12
C GLN A 120 -0.52 -24.88 5.30
N SER A 121 0.08 -26.06 5.39
CA SER A 121 1.05 -26.43 6.44
C SER A 121 0.55 -26.18 7.88
N PRO A 122 -0.55 -26.80 8.32
CA PRO A 122 -1.22 -26.41 9.57
C PRO A 122 -0.39 -26.63 10.84
N GLN A 123 0.64 -27.48 10.80
CA GLN A 123 1.57 -27.71 11.91
C GLN A 123 2.64 -26.62 12.03
N ASN A 124 2.87 -25.85 10.95
CA ASN A 124 3.77 -24.70 10.90
C ASN A 124 3.32 -23.79 9.76
N GLN A 125 2.41 -22.88 10.07
CA GLN A 125 1.66 -22.11 9.09
C GLN A 125 2.56 -21.21 8.27
N THR A 126 2.24 -21.08 6.99
CA THR A 126 2.96 -20.23 6.03
C THR A 126 2.18 -18.97 5.66
N ALA A 127 0.85 -18.98 5.82
CA ALA A 127 0.03 -17.78 5.74
C ALA A 127 0.11 -16.99 7.06
N GLY A 128 0.56 -15.74 6.99
CA GLY A 128 0.74 -14.90 8.16
C GLY A 128 -0.55 -14.26 8.64
N SER A 129 -1.18 -13.46 7.77
CA SER A 129 -2.45 -12.80 8.08
C SER A 129 -3.28 -12.46 6.84
N MET A 130 -4.59 -12.31 7.02
CA MET A 130 -5.50 -11.94 5.94
C MET A 130 -6.73 -11.20 6.47
N VAL A 131 -7.10 -10.12 5.79
CA VAL A 131 -8.41 -9.47 5.92
C VAL A 131 -9.24 -9.80 4.68
N LEU A 132 -10.43 -10.36 4.87
CA LEU A 132 -11.46 -10.52 3.84
C LEU A 132 -12.64 -9.61 4.15
N ALA A 133 -12.90 -8.63 3.28
CA ALA A 133 -13.89 -7.61 3.50
C ALA A 133 -14.92 -7.49 2.37
N ASP A 134 -16.13 -7.03 2.69
CA ASP A 134 -17.15 -6.63 1.71
C ASP A 134 -17.38 -7.70 0.62
N SER A 135 -17.44 -8.97 1.02
CA SER A 135 -17.33 -10.13 0.12
C SER A 135 -18.53 -11.07 0.25
N LYS A 136 -18.74 -11.91 -0.76
CA LYS A 136 -19.82 -12.91 -0.79
C LYS A 136 -19.31 -14.23 -1.36
N ILE A 137 -19.46 -15.31 -0.60
CA ILE A 137 -19.01 -16.64 -0.98
C ILE A 137 -20.19 -17.61 -0.88
N THR A 138 -20.59 -18.19 -2.00
CA THR A 138 -21.76 -19.05 -2.11
C THR A 138 -21.49 -20.26 -3.00
N GLY A 139 -22.28 -21.33 -2.81
CA GLY A 139 -22.18 -22.53 -3.63
C GLY A 139 -20.90 -23.34 -3.40
N VAL A 140 -20.25 -23.15 -2.24
CA VAL A 140 -19.05 -23.89 -1.84
C VAL A 140 -19.30 -24.76 -0.61
N LYS A 141 -18.49 -25.79 -0.39
CA LYS A 141 -18.57 -26.58 0.85
C LYS A 141 -18.13 -25.78 2.06
N TYR A 142 -16.97 -25.12 1.95
CA TYR A 142 -16.41 -24.28 3.00
C TYR A 142 -16.23 -22.85 2.50
N GLY A 143 -16.72 -21.86 3.25
CA GLY A 143 -16.47 -20.46 2.93
C GLY A 143 -14.98 -20.12 3.04
N VAL A 144 -14.42 -20.29 4.24
CA VAL A 144 -12.99 -20.14 4.54
C VAL A 144 -12.48 -21.37 5.29
N GLN A 145 -11.32 -21.88 4.88
CA GLN A 145 -10.59 -22.92 5.60
C GLN A 145 -9.29 -22.33 6.14
N THR A 146 -9.10 -22.37 7.46
CA THR A 146 -7.96 -21.78 8.18
C THR A 146 -7.18 -22.82 8.99
N ALA A 147 -5.90 -22.58 9.22
CA ALA A 147 -5.08 -23.35 10.17
C ALA A 147 -4.95 -22.68 11.55
N PHE A 148 -5.50 -21.46 11.70
CA PHE A 148 -5.55 -20.78 12.98
C PHE A 148 -6.27 -21.65 14.01
N ASN A 149 -5.71 -21.74 15.21
CA ASN A 149 -6.39 -22.38 16.33
C ASN A 149 -5.92 -21.81 17.67
N LEU A 150 -6.78 -21.86 18.70
CA LEU A 150 -6.48 -21.26 20.01
C LEU A 150 -5.55 -22.09 20.91
N ARG A 151 -5.28 -23.35 20.57
CA ARG A 151 -4.58 -24.28 21.48
C ARG A 151 -3.09 -24.44 21.17
N GLN A 152 -2.76 -24.65 19.90
CA GLN A 152 -1.43 -24.94 19.38
C GLN A 152 -1.26 -24.24 18.02
N ASN A 153 -1.27 -22.90 18.04
CA ASN A 153 -1.00 -22.09 16.85
C ASN A 153 0.51 -21.97 16.64
N VAL A 154 1.02 -22.43 15.51
CA VAL A 154 2.44 -22.33 15.16
C VAL A 154 2.58 -21.64 13.80
N PRO A 155 3.31 -20.51 13.71
CA PRO A 155 3.77 -19.66 14.82
C PRO A 155 2.59 -19.05 15.61
N ALA A 156 2.88 -18.43 16.76
CA ALA A 156 1.87 -18.02 17.75
C ALA A 156 0.70 -17.21 17.16
N THR A 157 0.94 -16.34 16.18
CA THR A 157 -0.11 -15.55 15.50
C THR A 157 -0.30 -15.93 14.02
N GLY A 158 0.35 -16.99 13.53
CA GLY A 158 0.18 -17.48 12.16
C GLY A 158 -1.27 -17.74 11.82
N GLY A 159 -1.66 -17.52 10.57
CA GLY A 159 -3.04 -17.67 10.11
C GLY A 159 -4.03 -16.65 10.67
N THR A 160 -3.55 -15.49 11.17
CA THR A 160 -4.45 -14.43 11.67
C THR A 160 -5.49 -14.08 10.61
N LEU A 161 -6.76 -14.11 11.00
CA LEU A 161 -7.89 -14.04 10.06
C LEU A 161 -8.91 -13.02 10.54
N ILE A 162 -9.25 -12.08 9.66
CA ILE A 162 -10.29 -11.08 9.89
C ILE A 162 -11.29 -11.16 8.75
N LEU A 163 -12.58 -11.26 9.08
CA LEU A 163 -13.66 -11.03 8.15
C LEU A 163 -14.44 -9.79 8.57
N ASN A 164 -14.79 -8.92 7.63
CA ASN A 164 -15.62 -7.75 7.89
C ASN A 164 -16.66 -7.56 6.78
N ASN A 165 -17.95 -7.58 7.11
CA ASN A 165 -19.04 -7.55 6.13
C ASN A 165 -18.91 -8.63 5.03
N VAL A 166 -18.89 -9.90 5.44
CA VAL A 166 -18.73 -11.05 4.53
C VAL A 166 -19.94 -11.97 4.61
N ASP A 167 -20.58 -12.25 3.47
CA ASP A 167 -21.69 -13.19 3.39
C ASP A 167 -21.20 -14.60 3.03
N LEU A 168 -21.24 -15.49 4.03
CA LEU A 168 -20.92 -16.92 3.89
C LEU A 168 -22.18 -17.80 4.04
N SER A 169 -23.38 -17.23 3.98
CA SER A 169 -24.64 -17.96 4.17
C SER A 169 -24.89 -19.03 3.11
N GLY A 170 -24.27 -18.89 1.93
CA GLY A 170 -24.37 -19.85 0.83
C GLY A 170 -23.34 -20.99 0.89
N ALA A 171 -22.56 -21.14 1.97
CA ALA A 171 -21.70 -22.31 2.17
C ALA A 171 -22.52 -23.50 2.70
N THR A 172 -22.23 -24.72 2.24
CA THR A 172 -23.08 -25.90 2.53
C THR A 172 -22.69 -26.66 3.80
N ALA A 173 -21.43 -26.61 4.25
CA ALA A 173 -20.98 -27.30 5.46
C ALA A 173 -20.52 -26.34 6.57
N ALA A 174 -19.71 -25.33 6.22
CA ALA A 174 -19.21 -24.36 7.20
C ALA A 174 -18.97 -23.00 6.54
N GLY A 175 -19.27 -21.92 7.27
CA GLY A 175 -18.78 -20.59 6.91
C GLY A 175 -17.26 -20.55 7.09
N ILE A 176 -16.78 -20.92 8.29
CA ILE A 176 -15.36 -21.05 8.60
C ILE A 176 -15.11 -22.43 9.22
N ILE A 177 -14.11 -23.14 8.72
CA ILE A 177 -13.65 -24.43 9.26
C ILE A 177 -12.15 -24.39 9.54
N ASP A 178 -11.72 -25.02 10.63
CA ASP A 178 -10.30 -25.16 10.96
C ASP A 178 -9.65 -26.34 10.21
N ALA A 179 -8.33 -26.46 10.30
CA ALA A 179 -7.57 -27.54 9.66
C ALA A 179 -7.83 -28.93 10.27
N ASN A 180 -8.45 -29.00 11.46
CA ASN A 180 -8.84 -30.25 12.13
C ASN A 180 -10.27 -30.70 11.77
N GLY A 181 -11.00 -29.90 10.98
CA GLY A 181 -12.39 -30.17 10.59
C GLY A 181 -13.43 -29.62 11.57
N THR A 182 -13.04 -28.81 12.54
CA THR A 182 -13.96 -28.13 13.46
C THR A 182 -14.64 -26.96 12.76
N VAL A 183 -15.97 -26.92 12.82
CA VAL A 183 -16.73 -25.75 12.37
C VAL A 183 -16.53 -24.62 13.37
N VAL A 184 -15.82 -23.57 12.95
CA VAL A 184 -15.56 -22.36 13.76
C VAL A 184 -16.76 -21.42 13.66
N VAL A 185 -17.30 -21.25 12.45
CA VAL A 185 -18.48 -20.42 12.20
C VAL A 185 -19.42 -21.17 11.26
N THR A 186 -20.68 -21.33 11.68
CA THR A 186 -21.74 -21.88 10.82
C THR A 186 -22.06 -20.92 9.66
N PRO A 187 -22.57 -21.40 8.51
CA PRO A 187 -22.90 -20.55 7.37
C PRO A 187 -23.84 -19.40 7.75
N GLN A 188 -23.38 -18.16 7.60
CA GLN A 188 -24.14 -16.95 7.91
C GLN A 188 -23.49 -15.71 7.29
N LYS A 189 -24.20 -14.57 7.32
CA LYS A 189 -23.58 -13.26 7.08
C LYS A 189 -22.81 -12.82 8.32
N ILE A 190 -21.54 -12.53 8.14
CA ILE A 190 -20.61 -12.11 9.18
C ILE A 190 -20.44 -10.60 9.10
N ASN A 191 -20.83 -9.90 10.17
CA ASN A 191 -20.50 -8.48 10.32
C ASN A 191 -19.01 -8.30 10.64
N GLN A 192 -18.52 -9.06 11.63
CA GLN A 192 -17.11 -9.15 11.99
C GLN A 192 -16.78 -10.55 12.50
N PHE A 193 -15.58 -11.02 12.18
CA PHE A 193 -14.92 -12.14 12.81
C PHE A 193 -13.44 -11.78 12.96
N VAL A 194 -12.83 -12.09 14.10
CA VAL A 194 -11.41 -11.87 14.35
C VAL A 194 -10.82 -13.11 15.00
N ALA A 195 -9.72 -13.60 14.45
CA ALA A 195 -8.88 -14.66 14.98
C ALA A 195 -7.43 -14.18 15.04
N GLY A 196 -6.87 -14.00 16.23
CA GLY A 196 -5.50 -13.50 16.40
C GLY A 196 -5.23 -12.84 17.76
N SER A 197 -4.16 -12.06 17.81
CA SER A 197 -3.86 -11.17 18.94
C SER A 197 -4.72 -9.91 18.89
N ILE A 198 -5.40 -9.61 20.00
CA ILE A 198 -6.37 -8.52 20.12
C ILE A 198 -5.93 -7.58 21.24
N TYR A 199 -5.80 -6.30 20.88
CA TYR A 199 -5.52 -5.17 21.76
C TYR A 199 -6.64 -4.16 21.60
N ASP A 200 -7.73 -4.40 22.31
CA ASP A 200 -8.95 -3.61 22.19
C ASP A 200 -9.02 -2.57 23.32
N ASN A 201 -8.56 -1.35 23.02
CA ASN A 201 -8.40 -0.27 24.00
C ASN A 201 -7.63 -0.69 25.26
N SER A 202 -6.58 -1.48 25.09
CA SER A 202 -5.76 -2.03 26.16
C SER A 202 -4.39 -2.45 25.63
N PRO A 203 -3.30 -2.24 26.40
CA PRO A 203 -1.98 -2.75 26.07
C PRO A 203 -1.83 -4.26 26.35
N ASN A 204 -2.80 -4.87 27.03
CA ASN A 204 -2.77 -6.30 27.34
C ASN A 204 -3.33 -7.12 26.18
N ARG A 205 -2.55 -8.12 25.76
CA ARG A 205 -2.92 -9.06 24.70
C ARG A 205 -4.06 -9.97 25.14
N ALA A 206 -5.11 -10.06 24.33
CA ALA A 206 -6.04 -11.17 24.34
C ALA A 206 -5.87 -12.01 23.07
N PHE A 207 -5.67 -13.32 23.21
CA PHE A 207 -5.61 -14.22 22.05
C PHE A 207 -6.97 -14.91 21.89
N LYS A 208 -7.73 -14.53 20.87
CA LYS A 208 -9.14 -14.93 20.71
C LYS A 208 -9.47 -15.28 19.26
N GLU A 209 -10.58 -15.98 19.11
CA GLU A 209 -11.24 -16.34 17.86
C GLU A 209 -12.75 -16.22 18.06
N GLY A 210 -13.45 -15.50 17.18
CA GLY A 210 -14.91 -15.42 17.23
C GLY A 210 -15.51 -14.18 16.57
N LEU A 211 -16.85 -14.17 16.52
CA LEU A 211 -17.66 -13.07 15.97
C LEU A 211 -17.68 -11.84 16.89
N ASP A 212 -17.49 -12.05 18.19
CA ASP A 212 -17.50 -11.06 19.27
C ASP A 212 -16.11 -10.88 19.92
N ALA A 213 -15.06 -11.39 19.26
CA ALA A 213 -13.70 -11.41 19.80
C ALA A 213 -13.12 -10.00 20.06
N ALA A 214 -13.56 -9.00 19.29
CA ALA A 214 -13.18 -7.60 19.40
C ALA A 214 -14.38 -6.69 19.14
N THR A 215 -14.30 -5.44 19.60
CA THR A 215 -15.32 -4.44 19.29
C THR A 215 -15.40 -4.20 17.78
N VAL A 216 -16.61 -3.95 17.28
CA VAL A 216 -16.82 -3.58 15.87
C VAL A 216 -16.51 -2.09 15.71
N PRO A 217 -15.61 -1.70 14.79
CA PRO A 217 -15.31 -0.30 14.56
C PRO A 217 -16.47 0.41 13.89
N ASN A 218 -16.68 1.66 14.28
CA ASN A 218 -17.53 2.56 13.51
C ASN A 218 -16.80 2.91 12.21
N LYS A 219 -17.38 2.60 11.04
CA LYS A 219 -16.87 3.05 9.75
C LYS A 219 -17.44 4.44 9.45
N PRO A 220 -16.63 5.50 9.33
CA PRO A 220 -17.12 6.80 8.89
C PRO A 220 -17.95 6.68 7.60
N ALA A 221 -19.20 7.18 7.61
CA ALA A 221 -20.11 7.02 6.48
C ALA A 221 -19.55 7.61 5.17
N ALA A 222 -18.72 8.65 5.27
CA ALA A 222 -18.04 9.26 4.13
C ALA A 222 -17.10 8.30 3.38
N LEU A 223 -16.60 7.25 4.05
CA LEU A 223 -15.73 6.22 3.44
C LEU A 223 -16.51 5.15 2.67
N LEU A 224 -17.84 5.13 2.77
CA LEU A 224 -18.66 4.03 2.26
C LEU A 224 -19.27 4.34 0.89
N ASP A 225 -19.52 3.29 0.11
CA ASP A 225 -20.40 3.31 -1.06
C ASP A 225 -21.88 3.17 -0.66
N ASN A 226 -22.77 3.16 -1.65
CA ASN A 226 -24.22 3.05 -1.40
C ASN A 226 -24.64 1.67 -0.85
N ASN A 227 -23.78 0.66 -0.93
CA ASN A 227 -24.02 -0.68 -0.39
C ASN A 227 -23.45 -0.84 1.03
N GLY A 228 -22.78 0.19 1.57
CA GLY A 228 -22.12 0.15 2.87
C GLY A 228 -20.72 -0.50 2.85
N ASN A 229 -20.19 -0.78 1.66
CA ASN A 229 -18.82 -1.27 1.50
C ASN A 229 -17.83 -0.11 1.55
N ILE A 230 -16.54 -0.38 1.80
CA ILE A 230 -15.52 0.65 1.63
C ILE A 230 -15.50 1.07 0.16
N TYR A 231 -15.63 2.37 -0.08
CA TYR A 231 -15.62 2.91 -1.44
C TYR A 231 -14.28 2.62 -2.11
N SER A 232 -14.37 2.11 -3.33
CA SER A 232 -13.24 1.88 -4.23
C SER A 232 -13.67 2.17 -5.64
N ARG A 233 -12.71 2.50 -6.49
CA ARG A 233 -12.92 2.72 -7.93
C ARG A 233 -11.66 2.33 -8.65
N SER A 234 -11.80 1.54 -9.71
CA SER A 234 -10.68 1.11 -10.54
C SER A 234 -10.16 2.20 -11.45
N LYS A 235 -8.89 2.05 -11.83
CA LYS A 235 -8.21 2.96 -12.74
C LYS A 235 -9.09 3.21 -13.97
N PRO A 236 -9.51 4.46 -14.22
CA PRO A 236 -10.32 4.77 -15.38
C PRO A 236 -9.50 4.53 -16.65
N GLN A 237 -10.13 3.88 -17.63
CA GLN A 237 -9.52 3.64 -18.95
C GLN A 237 -10.21 4.44 -20.06
N TYR A 238 -11.17 5.28 -19.69
CA TYR A 238 -11.93 6.15 -20.61
C TYR A 238 -12.52 5.39 -21.81
N ALA A 239 -13.03 4.18 -21.58
CA ALA A 239 -13.66 3.36 -22.61
C ALA A 239 -14.77 4.16 -23.32
N GLY A 240 -14.66 4.27 -24.65
CA GLY A 240 -15.56 5.07 -25.49
C GLY A 240 -15.05 6.46 -25.85
N ALA A 241 -13.96 6.95 -25.24
CA ALA A 241 -13.27 8.15 -25.71
C ALA A 241 -12.66 7.92 -27.11
N THR A 242 -12.72 8.95 -27.94
CA THR A 242 -12.13 9.00 -29.28
C THR A 242 -10.87 9.84 -29.28
N ARG A 243 -10.05 9.80 -30.34
CA ARG A 243 -8.85 10.65 -30.48
C ARG A 243 -9.13 12.15 -30.27
N ASN A 244 -10.34 12.62 -30.59
CA ASN A 244 -10.73 14.01 -30.43
C ASN A 244 -10.97 14.40 -28.97
N ASP A 245 -11.19 13.45 -28.06
CA ASP A 245 -11.38 13.74 -26.64
C ASP A 245 -10.07 14.01 -25.90
N PHE A 246 -8.93 13.77 -26.55
CA PHE A 246 -7.60 13.92 -25.98
C PHE A 246 -6.90 15.17 -26.52
N LEU A 247 -6.10 15.78 -25.66
CA LEU A 247 -5.11 16.81 -25.98
C LEU A 247 -3.74 16.27 -25.60
N PHE A 248 -2.77 16.32 -26.52
CA PHE A 248 -1.47 15.67 -26.40
C PHE A 248 -0.40 16.66 -25.97
N ALA A 249 0.38 16.32 -24.94
CA ALA A 249 1.34 17.22 -24.31
C ALA A 249 2.41 17.71 -25.29
N ILE A 250 2.99 16.82 -26.08
CA ILE A 250 4.00 17.19 -27.08
C ILE A 250 3.31 17.73 -28.33
N ALA A 251 2.42 16.94 -28.95
CA ALA A 251 1.86 17.29 -30.26
C ALA A 251 0.97 18.53 -30.25
N ASP A 252 0.15 18.73 -29.21
CA ASP A 252 -0.81 19.84 -29.11
C ASP A 252 -0.41 20.92 -28.08
N GLY A 253 0.42 20.56 -27.10
CA GLY A 253 0.94 21.43 -26.04
C GLY A 253 2.34 21.98 -26.32
N GLY A 254 3.10 21.36 -27.23
CA GLY A 254 4.44 21.79 -27.61
C GLY A 254 5.51 21.56 -26.54
N LEU A 255 5.24 20.72 -25.54
CA LEU A 255 6.23 20.31 -24.55
C LEU A 255 7.37 19.54 -25.24
N ALA A 256 8.58 19.67 -24.73
CA ALA A 256 9.76 19.03 -25.30
C ALA A 256 9.91 17.57 -24.83
N GLY A 257 9.69 17.30 -23.53
CA GLY A 257 9.80 15.95 -22.97
C GLY A 257 11.21 15.33 -23.04
N ASP A 258 12.25 16.17 -23.16
CA ASP A 258 13.64 15.74 -23.43
C ASP A 258 14.54 15.72 -22.17
N ALA A 259 13.96 15.77 -20.97
CA ALA A 259 14.60 15.90 -19.66
C ALA A 259 15.43 17.18 -19.42
N SER A 260 15.64 18.02 -20.42
CA SER A 260 16.58 19.14 -20.38
C SER A 260 15.90 20.50 -20.49
N THR A 261 14.98 20.62 -21.44
CA THR A 261 14.18 21.80 -21.73
C THR A 261 13.19 22.03 -20.59
N ASP A 262 13.12 23.27 -20.10
CA ASP A 262 12.13 23.66 -19.10
C ASP A 262 10.73 23.72 -19.72
N ASP A 263 9.92 22.71 -19.43
CA ASP A 263 8.55 22.58 -19.92
C ASP A 263 7.52 23.31 -19.05
N THR A 264 7.93 23.97 -17.95
CA THR A 264 7.01 24.51 -16.93
C THR A 264 5.90 25.39 -17.51
N ALA A 265 6.26 26.40 -18.30
CA ALA A 265 5.29 27.36 -18.83
C ALA A 265 4.34 26.71 -19.84
N LYS A 266 4.86 25.82 -20.69
CA LYS A 266 4.05 25.11 -21.70
C LYS A 266 3.16 24.07 -21.05
N MET A 267 3.65 23.37 -20.03
CA MET A 267 2.90 22.40 -19.25
C MET A 267 1.72 23.04 -18.53
N GLN A 268 1.93 24.20 -17.89
CA GLN A 268 0.83 24.94 -17.26
C GLN A 268 -0.23 25.33 -18.31
N ALA A 269 0.20 25.92 -19.43
CA ALA A 269 -0.72 26.31 -20.51
C ALA A 269 -1.46 25.11 -21.12
N PHE A 270 -0.80 23.96 -21.24
CA PHE A 270 -1.37 22.71 -21.74
C PHE A 270 -2.47 22.19 -20.80
N LEU A 271 -2.22 22.14 -19.49
CA LEU A 271 -3.24 21.73 -18.52
C LEU A 271 -4.42 22.72 -18.49
N ASP A 272 -4.17 24.02 -18.52
CA ASP A 272 -5.23 25.04 -18.55
C ASP A 272 -6.10 24.89 -19.82
N LYS A 273 -5.46 24.62 -20.96
CA LYS A 273 -6.15 24.35 -22.24
C LYS A 273 -6.96 23.05 -22.18
N ALA A 274 -6.39 21.96 -21.66
CA ALA A 274 -7.10 20.70 -21.51
C ALA A 274 -8.33 20.84 -20.61
N SER A 275 -8.19 21.53 -19.47
CA SER A 275 -9.30 21.78 -18.55
C SER A 275 -10.40 22.64 -19.18
N SER A 276 -10.04 23.78 -19.79
CA SER A 276 -11.01 24.69 -20.40
C SER A 276 -11.77 24.09 -21.58
N GLN A 277 -11.15 23.16 -22.32
CA GLN A 277 -11.77 22.44 -23.42
C GLN A 277 -12.41 21.12 -23.01
N ASN A 278 -12.38 20.76 -21.72
CA ASN A 278 -12.83 19.48 -21.20
C ASN A 278 -12.22 18.26 -21.95
N LYS A 279 -10.93 18.35 -22.27
CA LYS A 279 -10.15 17.27 -22.88
C LYS A 279 -9.47 16.42 -21.82
N ILE A 280 -9.15 15.19 -22.20
CA ILE A 280 -8.23 14.34 -21.45
C ILE A 280 -6.81 14.78 -21.81
N ALA A 281 -6.04 15.25 -20.83
CA ALA A 281 -4.64 15.59 -21.00
C ALA A 281 -3.83 14.29 -21.10
N TYR A 282 -3.32 14.01 -22.30
CA TYR A 282 -2.49 12.85 -22.58
C TYR A 282 -1.02 13.27 -22.57
N PHE A 283 -0.24 12.69 -21.67
CA PHE A 283 1.21 12.83 -21.63
C PHE A 283 1.83 11.66 -22.38
N GLU A 284 2.39 11.93 -23.56
CA GLU A 284 3.22 10.97 -24.29
C GLU A 284 4.43 10.56 -23.45
N HIS A 285 4.96 9.35 -23.67
CA HIS A 285 6.09 8.83 -22.91
C HIS A 285 7.33 9.70 -23.13
N ALA A 286 7.72 10.44 -22.10
CA ALA A 286 8.84 11.38 -22.14
C ALA A 286 9.22 11.80 -20.71
N VAL A 287 10.27 12.62 -20.59
CA VAL A 287 10.69 13.21 -19.32
C VAL A 287 10.53 14.73 -19.40
N TYR A 288 9.52 15.24 -18.70
CA TYR A 288 9.14 16.64 -18.73
C TYR A 288 9.75 17.37 -17.54
N LYS A 289 10.81 18.14 -17.78
CA LYS A 289 11.48 18.90 -16.72
C LYS A 289 10.65 20.13 -16.34
N VAL A 290 10.43 20.31 -15.05
CA VAL A 290 9.76 21.49 -14.49
C VAL A 290 10.62 22.16 -13.43
N THR A 291 10.67 23.49 -13.45
CA THR A 291 11.51 24.31 -12.56
C THR A 291 10.70 25.16 -11.58
N ASN A 292 9.36 25.11 -11.68
CA ASN A 292 8.44 25.80 -10.79
C ASN A 292 7.16 24.99 -10.62
N THR A 293 6.34 25.37 -9.64
CA THR A 293 5.05 24.73 -9.35
C THR A 293 4.15 24.69 -10.58
N ILE A 294 3.64 23.49 -10.90
CA ILE A 294 2.55 23.28 -11.84
C ILE A 294 1.25 23.18 -11.06
N THR A 295 0.31 24.08 -11.33
CA THR A 295 -1.03 24.08 -10.74
C THR A 295 -1.98 23.29 -11.61
N VAL A 296 -2.55 22.22 -11.09
CA VAL A 296 -3.50 21.36 -11.80
C VAL A 296 -4.93 21.84 -11.55
N PRO A 297 -5.70 22.17 -12.60
CA PRO A 297 -7.12 22.47 -12.48
C PRO A 297 -7.93 21.28 -11.93
N VAL A 298 -9.02 21.57 -11.20
CA VAL A 298 -9.85 20.56 -10.51
C VAL A 298 -11.30 20.51 -11.02
N ASN A 299 -11.56 21.13 -12.18
CA ASN A 299 -12.89 21.25 -12.77
C ASN A 299 -13.17 20.10 -13.74
N GLY A 300 -13.04 18.85 -13.27
CA GLY A 300 -13.24 17.66 -14.10
C GLY A 300 -12.02 17.30 -14.95
N MET A 301 -10.84 17.67 -14.46
CA MET A 301 -9.56 17.40 -15.13
C MET A 301 -9.30 15.89 -15.17
N ARG A 302 -8.76 15.42 -16.30
CA ARG A 302 -8.41 14.02 -16.53
C ARG A 302 -7.02 13.97 -17.17
N ILE A 303 -6.08 13.30 -16.52
CA ILE A 303 -4.67 13.21 -16.91
C ILE A 303 -4.31 11.74 -17.07
N VAL A 304 -3.69 11.40 -18.21
CA VAL A 304 -3.28 10.04 -18.56
C VAL A 304 -1.86 10.07 -19.10
N GLY A 305 -0.99 9.23 -18.55
CA GLY A 305 0.35 9.00 -19.07
C GLY A 305 0.47 7.77 -19.96
N GLU A 306 1.35 7.84 -20.94
CA GLU A 306 1.80 6.69 -21.74
C GLU A 306 2.97 5.98 -21.04
N ILE A 307 2.68 4.90 -20.31
CA ILE A 307 3.72 4.07 -19.66
C ILE A 307 4.63 4.96 -18.77
N TRP A 308 4.06 5.63 -17.78
CA TRP A 308 4.80 6.45 -16.81
C TRP A 308 5.70 7.53 -17.41
N PRO A 309 5.18 8.50 -18.20
CA PRO A 309 5.88 9.73 -18.44
C PRO A 309 6.26 10.40 -17.12
N VAL A 310 7.46 11.00 -17.12
CA VAL A 310 8.08 11.52 -15.91
C VAL A 310 7.89 13.03 -15.84
N ILE A 311 7.38 13.51 -14.71
CA ILE A 311 7.53 14.92 -14.31
C ILE A 311 8.81 15.02 -13.48
N LEU A 312 9.85 15.64 -14.04
CA LEU A 312 11.18 15.74 -13.43
C LEU A 312 11.35 17.13 -12.80
N ALA A 313 11.27 17.21 -11.47
CA ALA A 313 11.42 18.49 -10.77
C ALA A 313 12.89 18.93 -10.68
N SER A 314 13.14 20.24 -10.82
CA SER A 314 14.46 20.84 -10.62
C SER A 314 14.32 22.25 -10.04
N GLY A 315 15.32 22.76 -9.32
CA GLY A 315 15.33 24.13 -8.79
C GLY A 315 14.52 24.35 -7.50
N PHE A 316 13.98 23.29 -6.88
CA PHE A 316 13.27 23.35 -5.61
C PHE A 316 14.24 23.20 -4.42
N ASN A 317 15.21 24.12 -4.32
CA ASN A 317 16.38 23.95 -3.45
C ASN A 317 16.23 24.50 -2.02
N ASP A 318 15.20 25.32 -1.76
CA ASP A 318 15.02 25.95 -0.44
C ASP A 318 14.20 25.06 0.50
N VAL A 319 14.89 24.26 1.31
CA VAL A 319 14.30 23.40 2.35
C VAL A 319 13.51 24.16 3.42
N ASN A 320 13.83 25.44 3.66
CA ASN A 320 13.14 26.26 4.66
C ASN A 320 11.82 26.82 4.13
N ASN A 321 11.71 26.96 2.81
CA ASN A 321 10.50 27.39 2.12
C ASN A 321 10.07 26.34 1.08
N PRO A 322 9.66 25.14 1.52
CA PRO A 322 9.34 24.06 0.60
C PRO A 322 8.11 24.42 -0.25
N LYS A 323 8.13 24.03 -1.53
CA LYS A 323 7.10 24.35 -2.52
C LYS A 323 6.59 23.10 -3.24
N PRO A 324 5.31 23.08 -3.62
CA PRO A 324 4.76 21.98 -4.41
C PRO A 324 5.34 21.96 -5.82
N VAL A 325 5.69 20.78 -6.32
CA VAL A 325 6.00 20.57 -7.74
C VAL A 325 4.69 20.41 -8.50
N TRP A 326 3.88 19.41 -8.12
CA TRP A 326 2.57 19.14 -8.68
C TRP A 326 1.48 19.54 -7.69
N GLN A 327 0.89 20.72 -7.89
CA GLN A 327 -0.09 21.32 -6.98
C GLN A 327 -1.52 21.07 -7.48
N ILE A 328 -2.21 20.07 -6.92
CA ILE A 328 -3.57 19.71 -7.30
C ILE A 328 -4.57 20.66 -6.65
N GLY A 329 -5.06 21.61 -7.45
CA GLY A 329 -5.86 22.73 -7.00
C GLY A 329 -4.99 23.88 -6.48
N ALA A 330 -5.31 25.12 -6.90
CA ALA A 330 -4.48 26.30 -6.66
C ALA A 330 -4.28 26.67 -5.17
N ASN A 331 -5.27 26.37 -4.32
CA ASN A 331 -5.26 26.73 -2.89
C ASN A 331 -5.93 25.65 -2.05
N ASP A 332 -5.58 25.57 -0.76
CA ASP A 332 -6.17 24.64 0.19
C ASP A 332 -7.71 24.71 0.19
N GLY A 333 -8.35 23.55 0.02
CA GLY A 333 -9.80 23.42 0.02
C GLY A 333 -10.52 23.91 -1.24
N VAL A 334 -9.79 24.24 -2.31
CA VAL A 334 -10.39 24.70 -3.57
C VAL A 334 -11.41 23.67 -4.08
N LYS A 335 -12.60 24.17 -4.44
CA LYS A 335 -13.70 23.35 -4.94
C LYS A 335 -13.57 23.12 -6.44
N GLY A 336 -13.99 21.94 -6.85
CA GLY A 336 -14.02 21.53 -8.25
C GLY A 336 -14.87 20.28 -8.40
N VAL A 337 -15.17 19.91 -9.64
CA VAL A 337 -15.92 18.68 -9.93
C VAL A 337 -15.07 17.45 -9.60
N GLY A 338 -13.80 17.44 -10.00
CA GLY A 338 -12.95 16.26 -9.89
C GLY A 338 -11.60 16.43 -10.58
N ILE A 339 -10.68 15.53 -10.25
CA ILE A 339 -9.35 15.38 -10.85
C ILE A 339 -8.97 13.90 -10.89
N GLU A 340 -8.73 13.37 -12.08
CA GLU A 340 -8.27 11.99 -12.30
C GLU A 340 -6.85 12.02 -12.84
N ILE A 341 -5.93 11.27 -12.21
CA ILE A 341 -4.53 11.13 -12.65
C ILE A 341 -4.23 9.64 -12.79
N THR A 342 -3.77 9.21 -13.96
CA THR A 342 -3.42 7.81 -14.21
C THR A 342 -2.10 7.67 -14.94
N ASP A 343 -1.35 6.62 -14.62
CA ASP A 343 -0.16 6.20 -15.37
C ASP A 343 0.95 7.28 -15.42
N MET A 344 1.15 8.09 -14.36
CA MET A 344 2.20 9.14 -14.28
C MET A 344 3.34 8.79 -13.30
N LEU A 345 4.55 9.26 -13.55
CA LEU A 345 5.68 9.14 -12.62
C LEU A 345 6.22 10.53 -12.25
N PHE A 346 6.51 10.74 -10.96
CA PHE A 346 7.05 11.99 -10.45
C PHE A 346 8.42 11.77 -9.83
N GLU A 347 9.41 12.54 -10.28
CA GLU A 347 10.81 12.41 -9.88
C GLU A 347 11.45 13.78 -9.63
N VAL A 348 12.71 13.75 -9.20
CA VAL A 348 13.56 14.93 -9.01
C VAL A 348 14.89 14.74 -9.73
N LEU A 349 15.41 15.81 -10.32
CA LEU A 349 16.79 15.91 -10.79
C LEU A 349 17.64 16.43 -9.63
N GLY A 350 18.29 15.52 -8.91
CA GLY A 350 18.92 15.78 -7.62
C GLY A 350 19.93 16.93 -7.63
N PRO A 351 20.07 17.67 -6.51
CA PRO A 351 19.21 17.66 -5.31
C PRO A 351 18.01 18.64 -5.40
N ASN A 352 16.88 18.35 -4.73
CA ASN A 352 15.73 19.27 -4.61
C ASN A 352 15.10 19.26 -3.19
N PRO A 353 15.86 19.56 -2.11
CA PRO A 353 15.43 19.35 -0.73
C PRO A 353 14.23 20.20 -0.27
N GLY A 354 13.77 21.17 -1.07
CA GLY A 354 12.55 21.95 -0.85
C GLY A 354 11.32 21.48 -1.62
N ALA A 355 11.41 20.38 -2.39
CA ALA A 355 10.28 19.88 -3.19
C ALA A 355 9.24 19.15 -2.32
N ILE A 356 7.99 19.59 -2.37
CA ILE A 356 6.81 18.77 -2.04
C ILE A 356 6.33 18.20 -3.38
N VAL A 357 6.62 16.93 -3.66
CA VAL A 357 6.49 16.40 -5.03
C VAL A 357 5.03 16.45 -5.51
N VAL A 358 4.10 15.91 -4.71
CA VAL A 358 2.66 16.03 -4.98
C VAL A 358 1.97 16.69 -3.79
N GLN A 359 1.31 17.81 -4.02
CA GLN A 359 0.47 18.47 -3.01
C GLN A 359 -0.99 18.47 -3.44
N TRP A 360 -1.83 17.83 -2.65
CA TRP A 360 -3.27 17.74 -2.86
C TRP A 360 -4.02 18.79 -2.04
N ASN A 361 -4.49 19.83 -2.70
CA ASN A 361 -5.28 20.90 -2.08
C ASN A 361 -6.79 20.76 -2.30
N ALA A 362 -7.18 20.06 -3.36
CA ALA A 362 -8.55 20.03 -3.85
C ALA A 362 -9.53 19.39 -2.85
N ALA A 363 -10.68 20.02 -2.69
CA ALA A 363 -11.84 19.48 -1.99
C ALA A 363 -12.99 19.28 -2.99
N THR A 364 -12.81 18.27 -3.83
CA THR A 364 -13.72 17.99 -4.96
C THR A 364 -15.12 17.62 -4.48
N THR A 365 -16.10 17.78 -5.35
CA THR A 365 -17.52 17.55 -5.03
C THR A 365 -18.04 16.19 -5.45
N ASP A 366 -17.36 15.51 -6.38
CA ASP A 366 -17.74 14.20 -6.89
C ASP A 366 -16.61 13.18 -6.67
N LYS A 367 -16.74 12.33 -5.63
CA LYS A 367 -15.75 11.27 -5.32
C LYS A 367 -15.58 10.25 -6.45
N SER A 368 -16.52 10.17 -7.40
CA SER A 368 -16.43 9.28 -8.56
C SER A 368 -15.54 9.81 -9.68
N LYS A 369 -15.13 11.08 -9.60
CA LYS A 369 -14.29 11.76 -10.58
C LYS A 369 -12.96 12.25 -9.99
N THR A 370 -12.55 11.65 -8.89
CA THR A 370 -11.38 12.10 -8.14
C THR A 370 -10.52 10.92 -7.71
N GLY A 371 -9.24 10.98 -8.01
CA GLY A 371 -8.24 10.03 -7.53
C GLY A 371 -6.98 9.97 -8.37
N MET A 372 -6.05 9.13 -7.94
CA MET A 372 -4.79 8.84 -8.59
C MET A 372 -4.57 7.32 -8.63
N TRP A 373 -4.27 6.79 -9.82
CA TRP A 373 -4.13 5.35 -10.07
C TRP A 373 -2.86 5.02 -10.85
N ASP A 374 -2.15 3.96 -10.46
CA ASP A 374 -0.91 3.51 -11.14
C ASP A 374 0.03 4.70 -11.44
N SER A 375 0.11 5.64 -10.48
CA SER A 375 0.98 6.81 -10.57
C SER A 375 1.84 6.86 -9.32
N HIS A 376 3.11 7.14 -9.49
CA HIS A 376 4.12 6.84 -8.46
C HIS A 376 5.05 8.05 -8.26
N VAL A 377 5.67 8.11 -7.09
CA VAL A 377 6.73 9.06 -6.77
C VAL A 377 8.01 8.27 -6.53
N ARG A 378 9.04 8.53 -7.32
CA ARG A 378 10.33 7.82 -7.24
C ARG A 378 11.46 8.82 -7.04
N MET A 379 12.11 8.74 -5.89
CA MET A 379 13.21 9.63 -5.52
C MET A 379 14.55 8.92 -5.78
N GLY A 380 15.08 9.10 -7.00
CA GLY A 380 16.37 8.57 -7.44
C GLY A 380 16.35 7.12 -7.92
N GLY A 381 17.54 6.51 -8.02
CA GLY A 381 17.73 5.10 -8.42
C GLY A 381 17.38 4.78 -9.86
N SER A 382 17.26 5.80 -10.72
CA SER A 382 16.93 5.64 -12.14
C SER A 382 17.59 6.70 -13.01
N TYR A 383 17.78 6.39 -14.29
CA TYR A 383 18.49 7.26 -15.22
C TYR A 383 17.87 8.66 -15.31
N GLY A 384 18.70 9.70 -15.34
CA GLY A 384 18.25 11.09 -15.44
C GLY A 384 17.90 11.76 -14.12
N THR A 385 17.98 11.06 -12.98
CA THR A 385 17.75 11.65 -11.65
C THR A 385 19.00 12.29 -11.03
N GLU A 386 20.21 11.95 -11.53
CA GLU A 386 21.49 12.29 -10.87
C GLU A 386 21.59 11.82 -9.40
N LEU A 387 20.79 10.82 -9.05
CA LEU A 387 20.72 10.16 -7.75
C LEU A 387 20.96 8.65 -7.94
N LEU A 388 22.09 8.31 -8.56
CA LEU A 388 22.52 6.95 -8.89
C LEU A 388 23.72 6.55 -8.02
N LEU A 389 24.27 5.35 -8.20
CA LEU A 389 25.47 4.91 -7.46
C LEU A 389 26.66 5.86 -7.62
N GLU A 390 26.81 6.47 -8.79
CA GLU A 390 27.91 7.40 -9.08
C GLU A 390 27.92 8.59 -8.11
N GLN A 391 26.74 9.10 -7.74
CA GLN A 391 26.60 10.22 -6.81
C GLN A 391 26.36 9.77 -5.38
N CYS A 392 25.63 8.66 -5.21
CA CYS A 392 24.97 8.29 -3.96
C CYS A 392 25.26 6.86 -3.51
N ASP A 393 26.48 6.35 -3.76
CA ASP A 393 26.96 5.11 -3.13
C ASP A 393 26.65 5.12 -1.63
N LYS A 394 26.15 3.99 -1.13
CA LYS A 394 25.62 3.88 0.23
C LYS A 394 26.58 4.35 1.33
N ARG A 395 27.90 4.18 1.19
CA ARG A 395 28.87 4.55 2.22
C ARG A 395 29.38 5.98 2.01
N ASP A 396 29.69 6.35 0.78
CA ASP A 396 30.25 7.66 0.47
C ASP A 396 29.22 8.78 0.76
N ALA A 397 27.96 8.58 0.38
CA ALA A 397 26.89 9.53 0.66
C ALA A 397 26.66 9.78 2.16
N LEU A 398 26.86 8.78 3.02
CA LEU A 398 26.75 8.92 4.47
C LEU A 398 27.96 9.62 5.09
N SER A 399 29.17 9.37 4.57
CA SER A 399 30.43 9.84 5.18
C SER A 399 30.50 11.36 5.31
N THR A 400 29.85 12.08 4.40
CA THR A 400 29.83 13.55 4.35
C THR A 400 28.42 14.14 4.33
N LEU A 401 27.38 13.31 4.41
CA LEU A 401 25.98 13.71 4.20
C LEU A 401 25.82 14.50 2.89
N VAL A 402 26.27 13.86 1.80
CA VAL A 402 26.39 14.44 0.45
C VAL A 402 25.09 15.18 0.10
N LYS A 403 25.21 16.47 -0.20
CA LYS A 403 24.06 17.34 -0.44
C LYS A 403 23.35 16.98 -1.73
N GLU A 404 24.10 16.53 -2.71
CA GLU A 404 23.67 16.07 -4.02
C GLU A 404 22.71 14.87 -3.88
N CYS A 405 22.85 14.07 -2.82
CA CYS A 405 21.96 12.94 -2.50
C CYS A 405 20.68 13.34 -1.75
N GLN A 406 20.42 14.64 -1.54
CA GLN A 406 19.18 15.10 -0.92
C GLN A 406 18.07 15.24 -1.97
N ALA A 407 17.17 14.27 -2.01
CA ALA A 407 16.11 14.19 -3.01
C ALA A 407 15.02 15.26 -2.82
N ALA A 408 14.17 15.15 -1.80
CA ALA A 408 13.00 16.02 -1.62
C ALA A 408 12.60 16.27 -0.16
N PHE A 409 11.72 17.27 0.04
CA PHE A 409 11.15 17.62 1.34
C PHE A 409 10.03 16.66 1.77
N MET A 410 9.18 16.27 0.82
CA MET A 410 8.03 15.39 1.05
C MET A 410 7.52 14.80 -0.27
N MET A 411 7.20 13.51 -0.31
CA MET A 411 6.67 12.87 -1.52
C MET A 411 5.19 13.20 -1.76
N PHE A 412 4.35 13.17 -0.72
CA PHE A 412 2.93 13.48 -0.84
C PHE A 412 2.38 14.26 0.35
N TYR A 413 1.62 15.32 0.06
CA TYR A 413 0.95 16.14 1.07
C TYR A 413 -0.52 16.39 0.73
N ALA A 414 -1.45 15.87 1.54
CA ALA A 414 -2.85 16.29 1.50
C ALA A 414 -3.11 17.36 2.57
N THR A 415 -3.54 18.55 2.14
CA THR A 415 -3.73 19.71 3.03
C THR A 415 -5.00 19.61 3.89
N PRO A 416 -5.14 20.41 4.96
CA PRO A 416 -6.31 20.35 5.85
C PRO A 416 -7.67 20.50 5.17
N GLY A 417 -7.79 21.42 4.22
CA GLY A 417 -9.02 21.70 3.50
C GLY A 417 -9.34 20.71 2.38
N SER A 418 -8.40 19.84 1.98
CA SER A 418 -8.58 18.86 0.91
C SER A 418 -9.52 17.70 1.30
N GLY A 419 -10.04 16.96 0.30
CA GLY A 419 -10.89 15.79 0.53
C GLY A 419 -11.30 15.05 -0.74
N ASN A 420 -12.00 13.93 -0.58
CA ASN A 420 -12.31 12.97 -1.65
C ASN A 420 -11.05 12.45 -2.37
N ILE A 421 -10.03 12.07 -1.58
CA ILE A 421 -8.74 11.61 -2.10
C ILE A 421 -8.76 10.09 -2.20
N LEU A 422 -8.64 9.55 -3.41
CA LEU A 422 -8.50 8.12 -3.66
C LEU A 422 -7.14 7.86 -4.29
N LEU A 423 -6.25 7.19 -3.56
CA LEU A 423 -4.97 6.70 -4.07
C LEU A 423 -5.06 5.18 -4.20
N ASP A 424 -4.81 4.66 -5.39
CA ASP A 424 -5.01 3.25 -5.71
C ASP A 424 -3.79 2.75 -6.52
N ASN A 425 -3.06 1.79 -5.98
CA ASN A 425 -1.74 1.37 -6.46
C ASN A 425 -0.78 2.56 -6.65
N THR A 426 -0.46 3.25 -5.56
CA THR A 426 0.47 4.39 -5.54
C THR A 426 1.68 4.05 -4.69
N TRP A 427 2.87 4.22 -5.25
CA TRP A 427 4.14 3.90 -4.59
C TRP A 427 4.95 5.18 -4.41
N PHE A 428 5.33 5.46 -3.17
CA PHE A 428 6.18 6.58 -2.76
C PHE A 428 7.52 6.01 -2.32
N TRP A 429 8.45 5.89 -3.25
CA TRP A 429 9.70 5.19 -3.06
C TRP A 429 10.88 6.14 -3.07
N VAL A 430 11.71 6.05 -2.03
CA VAL A 430 13.07 6.60 -2.04
C VAL A 430 14.00 5.46 -2.35
N ALA A 431 14.83 5.63 -3.37
CA ALA A 431 15.62 4.54 -3.88
C ALA A 431 16.63 4.06 -2.83
N ASP A 432 16.51 2.79 -2.46
CA ASP A 432 17.46 2.06 -1.61
C ASP A 432 18.58 1.38 -2.42
N HIS A 433 18.39 1.28 -3.73
CA HIS A 433 19.35 0.75 -4.70
C HIS A 433 19.23 1.47 -6.04
N ASP A 434 20.26 1.32 -6.86
CA ASP A 434 20.28 1.81 -8.22
C ASP A 434 19.75 0.74 -9.19
N MET A 435 18.65 1.05 -9.88
CA MET A 435 18.05 0.14 -10.86
C MET A 435 18.78 0.12 -12.19
N GLU A 436 19.68 1.08 -12.43
CA GLU A 436 20.52 1.19 -13.62
C GLU A 436 21.90 0.53 -13.41
N ASP A 437 22.14 -0.10 -12.26
CA ASP A 437 23.34 -0.86 -11.97
C ASP A 437 23.39 -2.18 -12.76
N GLU A 438 23.45 -2.04 -14.08
CA GLU A 438 23.42 -3.12 -15.05
C GLU A 438 24.80 -3.72 -15.28
N GLY A 439 25.36 -4.39 -14.26
CA GLY A 439 26.40 -5.40 -14.49
C GLY A 439 25.98 -6.41 -15.58
N THR A 440 26.87 -7.34 -15.98
CA THR A 440 26.45 -8.43 -16.87
C THR A 440 25.31 -9.23 -16.22
N PHE A 441 24.42 -9.88 -17.00
CA PHE A 441 23.23 -10.55 -16.46
C PHE A 441 23.52 -11.53 -15.30
N SER A 442 24.73 -12.08 -15.20
CA SER A 442 25.19 -12.97 -14.12
C SER A 442 25.73 -12.26 -12.87
N ASP A 443 26.08 -10.98 -12.97
CA ASP A 443 26.75 -10.16 -11.94
C ASP A 443 25.94 -8.90 -11.57
N LYS A 444 24.60 -8.97 -11.69
CA LYS A 444 23.72 -7.88 -11.27
C LYS A 444 23.71 -7.77 -9.76
N ASP A 445 24.46 -6.80 -9.23
CA ASP A 445 24.57 -6.60 -7.79
C ASP A 445 23.45 -5.70 -7.22
N ASN A 446 22.68 -4.99 -8.07
CA ASN A 446 21.65 -4.00 -7.68
C ASN A 446 22.12 -3.19 -6.46
N ARG A 447 23.30 -2.57 -6.58
CA ARG A 447 24.00 -2.04 -5.41
C ARG A 447 23.17 -0.95 -4.74
N GLN A 448 23.26 -0.97 -3.42
CA GLN A 448 22.51 -0.06 -2.56
C GLN A 448 23.04 1.37 -2.64
N THR A 449 22.13 2.33 -2.55
CA THR A 449 22.40 3.78 -2.52
C THR A 449 21.94 4.38 -1.19
N SER A 450 22.50 5.52 -0.80
CA SER A 450 21.99 6.34 0.31
C SER A 450 21.44 7.64 -0.26
N ILE A 451 20.13 7.71 -0.44
CA ILE A 451 19.41 8.91 -0.90
C ILE A 451 18.55 9.45 0.24
N PHE A 452 18.65 10.75 0.49
CA PHE A 452 17.98 11.40 1.62
C PHE A 452 16.71 12.10 1.14
N ASN A 453 15.55 11.58 1.53
CA ASN A 453 14.26 12.26 1.40
C ASN A 453 13.65 12.43 2.79
N ALA A 454 13.19 13.63 3.12
CA ALA A 454 12.83 13.91 4.52
C ALA A 454 11.55 13.18 4.96
N ARG A 455 10.49 13.15 4.14
CA ARG A 455 9.15 12.68 4.52
C ARG A 455 8.48 11.93 3.38
N GLY A 456 7.73 10.88 3.73
CA GLY A 456 6.90 10.16 2.78
C GLY A 456 5.58 10.88 2.53
N VAL A 457 4.53 10.39 3.20
CA VAL A 457 3.14 10.79 3.00
C VAL A 457 2.60 11.49 4.24
N LEU A 458 2.17 12.74 4.10
CA LEU A 458 1.44 13.50 5.12
C LEU A 458 -0.02 13.69 4.71
N ILE A 459 -0.95 13.22 5.54
CA ILE A 459 -2.39 13.46 5.36
C ILE A 459 -2.91 14.33 6.50
N ARG A 460 -3.32 15.55 6.16
CA ARG A 460 -4.09 16.47 7.03
C ARG A 460 -5.55 16.63 6.62
N SER A 461 -5.93 16.06 5.47
CA SER A 461 -7.33 16.04 5.02
C SER A 461 -8.22 15.43 6.11
N GLN A 462 -9.30 16.12 6.44
CA GLN A 462 -10.32 15.54 7.33
C GLN A 462 -11.08 14.38 6.67
N GLY A 463 -10.94 14.22 5.35
CA GLY A 463 -11.47 13.11 4.58
C GLY A 463 -12.68 13.46 3.70
N PRO A 464 -13.22 12.45 3.00
CA PRO A 464 -12.74 11.07 3.00
C PRO A 464 -11.43 10.90 2.22
N VAL A 465 -10.57 9.99 2.71
CA VAL A 465 -9.34 9.53 2.07
C VAL A 465 -9.35 8.01 1.99
N TRP A 466 -9.01 7.45 0.82
CA TRP A 466 -8.87 6.01 0.59
C TRP A 466 -7.49 5.70 0.02
N LEU A 467 -6.77 4.81 0.69
CA LEU A 467 -5.44 4.34 0.30
C LEU A 467 -5.50 2.84 0.00
N TRP A 468 -5.68 2.49 -1.28
CA TRP A 468 -5.76 1.10 -1.72
C TRP A 468 -4.41 0.63 -2.27
N GLY A 469 -3.76 -0.30 -1.57
CA GLY A 469 -2.46 -0.84 -1.98
C GLY A 469 -1.37 0.22 -2.14
N THR A 470 -1.23 1.10 -1.16
CA THR A 470 -0.20 2.16 -1.18
C THR A 470 1.03 1.73 -0.38
N ALA A 471 2.21 2.12 -0.87
CA ALA A 471 3.48 1.90 -0.19
C ALA A 471 4.23 3.23 -0.06
N SER A 472 4.84 3.49 1.11
CA SER A 472 5.74 4.63 1.31
C SER A 472 6.98 4.13 2.03
N GLU A 473 8.14 4.32 1.42
CA GLU A 473 9.36 3.66 1.88
C GLU A 473 10.53 4.65 1.97
N HIS A 474 11.44 4.33 2.89
CA HIS A 474 12.80 4.88 2.97
C HIS A 474 12.89 6.39 3.20
N SER A 475 11.84 7.02 3.72
CA SER A 475 11.91 8.43 4.14
C SER A 475 12.57 8.57 5.51
N VAL A 476 13.40 9.61 5.68
CA VAL A 476 14.24 9.79 6.87
C VAL A 476 13.42 9.94 8.16
N ILE A 477 12.33 10.73 8.15
CA ILE A 477 11.60 11.07 9.39
C ILE A 477 10.40 10.12 9.61
N TYR A 478 9.59 9.92 8.58
CA TYR A 478 8.44 9.00 8.60
C TYR A 478 8.03 8.61 7.18
N ASN A 479 7.42 7.45 7.06
CA ASN A 479 6.79 6.97 5.84
C ASN A 479 5.33 7.43 5.74
N TYR A 480 4.51 7.18 6.76
CA TYR A 480 3.16 7.75 6.85
C TYR A 480 2.94 8.58 8.11
N GLN A 481 2.32 9.74 7.94
CA GLN A 481 1.85 10.58 9.04
C GLN A 481 0.41 11.05 8.79
N PHE A 482 -0.49 10.76 9.73
CA PHE A 482 -1.88 11.17 9.72
C PHE A 482 -2.17 12.13 10.87
N GLU A 483 -2.69 13.31 10.54
CA GLU A 483 -2.92 14.38 11.50
C GLU A 483 -4.30 14.99 11.32
N ASN A 484 -5.05 15.14 12.42
CA ASN A 484 -6.38 15.77 12.43
C ASN A 484 -7.40 15.12 11.44
N VAL A 485 -7.13 13.89 11.00
CA VAL A 485 -7.99 13.14 10.06
C VAL A 485 -9.30 12.78 10.76
N LYS A 486 -10.42 12.76 10.01
CA LYS A 486 -11.75 12.35 10.51
C LYS A 486 -12.36 11.15 9.78
N ALA A 487 -11.89 10.86 8.57
CA ALA A 487 -12.32 9.73 7.77
C ALA A 487 -11.20 9.29 6.82
N LEU A 488 -10.45 8.25 7.20
CA LEU A 488 -9.42 7.65 6.36
C LEU A 488 -9.52 6.13 6.38
N PHE A 489 -9.45 5.55 5.20
CA PHE A 489 -9.29 4.12 4.98
C PHE A 489 -7.92 3.83 4.36
N SER A 490 -7.28 2.74 4.79
CA SER A 490 -6.14 2.16 4.08
C SER A 490 -6.24 0.64 4.03
N GLY A 491 -5.82 0.02 2.92
CA GLY A 491 -5.62 -1.42 2.87
C GLY A 491 -5.11 -1.89 1.51
N PHE A 492 -4.09 -2.73 1.42
CA PHE A 492 -2.96 -2.90 2.35
C PHE A 492 -2.10 -1.61 2.35
N MET A 493 -1.47 -1.27 3.47
CA MET A 493 -0.44 -0.22 3.57
C MET A 493 0.93 -0.85 3.84
N GLN A 494 1.98 -0.43 3.15
CA GLN A 494 3.32 -0.98 3.36
C GLN A 494 4.39 0.12 3.53
N THR A 495 5.41 -0.16 4.37
CA THR A 495 6.57 0.72 4.57
C THR A 495 7.86 -0.03 4.86
N GLU A 496 8.99 0.60 4.53
CA GLU A 496 10.34 0.20 4.97
C GLU A 496 11.10 1.40 5.58
N THR A 497 11.79 1.15 6.69
CA THR A 497 12.79 2.06 7.25
C THR A 497 14.01 2.10 6.31
N PRO A 498 14.56 3.28 5.99
CA PRO A 498 15.67 3.36 5.05
C PRO A 498 16.93 2.66 5.58
N TYR A 499 17.64 1.95 4.71
CA TYR A 499 18.62 0.94 5.11
C TYR A 499 19.86 1.49 5.83
N MET A 500 20.17 2.77 5.63
CA MET A 500 21.26 3.44 6.33
C MET A 500 20.96 3.68 7.82
N GLN A 501 19.68 3.79 8.21
CA GLN A 501 19.35 4.13 9.60
C GLN A 501 19.86 3.05 10.57
N PRO A 502 20.37 3.45 11.75
CA PRO A 502 20.27 4.77 12.39
C PRO A 502 21.33 5.81 12.02
N VAL A 503 22.10 5.61 10.94
CA VAL A 503 23.19 6.50 10.53
C VAL A 503 22.83 7.23 9.23
N PRO A 504 22.81 8.58 9.19
CA PRO A 504 22.91 9.49 10.34
C PRO A 504 21.63 9.46 11.21
N PRO A 505 21.69 10.03 12.43
CA PRO A 505 20.50 10.12 13.28
C PRO A 505 19.44 11.03 12.66
N VAL A 506 18.17 10.63 12.75
CA VAL A 506 17.02 11.43 12.32
C VAL A 506 17.01 12.78 13.07
N PRO A 507 16.82 13.94 12.39
CA PRO A 507 16.35 14.09 11.00
C PRO A 507 17.44 14.36 9.96
N GLN A 508 18.72 14.12 10.26
CA GLN A 508 19.81 14.47 9.35
C GLN A 508 19.68 13.77 7.98
N PRO A 509 20.03 14.45 6.89
CA PRO A 509 20.66 15.79 6.81
C PRO A 509 19.67 16.97 6.88
N PHE A 510 18.40 16.70 7.15
CA PHE A 510 17.36 17.72 7.26
C PHE A 510 17.24 18.26 8.70
N SER A 511 16.30 19.19 8.88
CA SER A 511 15.86 19.69 10.18
C SER A 511 14.39 19.37 10.39
N PHE A 512 13.98 19.21 11.66
CA PHE A 512 12.56 19.15 12.00
C PHE A 512 11.88 20.47 11.62
N ASN A 513 10.69 20.36 11.06
CA ASN A 513 9.86 21.48 10.63
C ASN A 513 8.52 21.45 11.36
N THR A 514 8.34 22.40 12.29
CA THR A 514 7.12 22.48 13.11
C THR A 514 5.87 22.82 12.31
N LYS A 515 5.98 23.44 11.12
CA LYS A 515 4.84 23.71 10.23
C LYS A 515 4.19 22.42 9.72
N TYR A 516 4.96 21.33 9.64
CA TYR A 516 4.50 20.01 9.21
C TYR A 516 4.42 19.00 10.38
N ASP A 517 4.48 19.50 11.62
CA ASP A 517 4.35 18.73 12.86
C ASP A 517 5.26 17.49 12.90
N ASP A 518 6.53 17.64 12.50
CA ASP A 518 7.47 16.52 12.52
C ASP A 518 7.61 15.88 13.92
N PRO A 519 7.72 14.55 14.00
CA PRO A 519 8.03 13.87 15.25
C PRO A 519 9.48 14.16 15.65
N THR A 520 9.68 14.78 16.81
CA THR A 520 11.01 15.11 17.36
C THR A 520 11.62 13.99 18.20
N PHE A 521 11.02 12.79 18.18
CA PHE A 521 11.51 11.59 18.87
C PHE A 521 11.75 11.75 20.37
N THR A 522 11.00 12.62 21.06
CA THR A 522 11.13 12.86 22.51
C THR A 522 10.82 11.65 23.38
N ILE A 523 10.18 10.61 22.82
CA ILE A 523 9.99 9.32 23.48
C ILE A 523 11.28 8.51 23.61
N CYS A 524 12.27 8.80 22.76
CA CYS A 524 13.58 8.16 22.81
C CYS A 524 14.43 8.78 23.92
N ARG A 525 14.97 7.92 24.79
CA ARG A 525 15.92 8.32 25.83
C ARG A 525 17.34 8.26 25.27
N ASP A 526 18.17 9.22 25.62
CA ASP A 526 19.60 9.25 25.27
C ASP A 526 20.46 8.36 26.21
N ASP A 527 19.85 7.39 26.91
CA ASP A 527 20.61 6.49 27.76
C ASP A 527 21.37 5.47 26.91
N GLN A 528 22.70 5.50 27.02
CA GLN A 528 23.67 4.67 26.29
C GLN A 528 23.55 3.15 26.55
N GLN A 529 22.45 2.69 27.12
CA GLN A 529 22.18 1.27 27.43
C GLN A 529 21.27 0.60 26.40
N ASN A 530 20.59 1.36 25.53
CA ASN A 530 19.76 0.77 24.48
C ASN A 530 20.61 0.40 23.26
N THR A 531 20.81 -0.90 23.06
CA THR A 531 21.45 -1.47 21.86
C THR A 531 20.55 -1.43 20.62
N VAL A 532 19.30 -1.01 20.78
CA VAL A 532 18.29 -0.95 19.72
C VAL A 532 18.05 0.52 19.33
N PRO A 533 18.26 0.87 18.05
CA PRO A 533 17.93 2.19 17.51
C PRO A 533 16.51 2.67 17.85
N CYS A 534 16.39 3.81 18.52
CA CYS A 534 15.09 4.43 18.78
C CYS A 534 14.71 5.51 17.77
N ARG A 535 15.70 6.27 17.28
CA ARG A 535 15.52 7.42 16.38
C ARG A 535 15.63 6.98 14.91
N ASP A 536 14.72 6.13 14.49
CA ASP A 536 14.54 5.69 13.11
C ASP A 536 13.18 6.15 12.59
N ALA A 537 13.01 6.16 11.27
CA ALA A 537 11.80 6.60 10.61
C ALA A 537 10.55 5.89 11.15
N TRP A 538 9.50 6.65 11.46
CA TRP A 538 8.22 6.02 11.79
C TRP A 538 7.63 5.35 10.55
N GLY A 539 7.26 4.08 10.64
CA GLY A 539 6.42 3.45 9.62
C GLY A 539 5.07 4.18 9.55
N LEU A 540 4.43 4.34 10.71
CA LEU A 540 3.17 5.07 10.83
C LEU A 540 3.11 5.92 12.10
N ARG A 541 2.75 7.20 11.94
CA ARG A 541 2.36 8.08 13.04
C ARG A 541 0.94 8.60 12.85
N VAL A 542 0.07 8.40 13.84
CA VAL A 542 -1.31 8.90 13.85
C VAL A 542 -1.49 9.79 15.07
N PHE A 543 -1.94 11.03 14.87
CA PHE A 543 -2.17 11.94 15.99
C PHE A 543 -3.34 12.90 15.78
N ARG A 544 -4.02 13.24 16.88
CA ARG A 544 -5.21 14.13 16.91
C ARG A 544 -6.31 13.70 15.92
N SER A 545 -6.37 12.42 15.59
CA SER A 545 -7.19 11.90 14.49
C SER A 545 -8.32 11.02 15.01
N SER A 546 -9.40 10.92 14.26
CA SER A 546 -10.52 10.00 14.54
C SER A 546 -11.00 9.36 13.24
N GLY A 547 -11.65 8.21 13.30
CA GLY A 547 -12.19 7.57 12.09
C GLY A 547 -11.10 7.10 11.12
N VAL A 548 -9.95 6.69 11.66
CA VAL A 548 -8.87 6.02 10.90
C VAL A 548 -9.11 4.51 10.93
N LEU A 549 -9.24 3.90 9.76
CA LEU A 549 -9.50 2.48 9.57
C LEU A 549 -8.44 1.87 8.65
N ILE A 550 -7.65 0.92 9.17
CA ILE A 550 -6.56 0.28 8.42
C ILE A 550 -6.81 -1.22 8.32
N TYR A 551 -6.94 -1.73 7.11
CA TYR A 551 -7.15 -3.13 6.76
C TYR A 551 -5.83 -3.71 6.26
N SER A 552 -5.13 -4.36 7.18
CA SER A 552 -3.77 -4.87 7.01
C SER A 552 -2.72 -3.79 6.77
N ALA A 553 -1.60 -3.93 7.46
CA ALA A 553 -0.42 -3.11 7.23
C ALA A 553 0.85 -3.94 7.41
N GLY A 554 1.89 -3.62 6.65
CA GLY A 554 3.19 -4.28 6.68
C GLY A 554 4.28 -3.23 6.85
N LEU A 555 4.84 -3.12 8.05
CA LEU A 555 5.78 -2.05 8.39
C LEU A 555 7.13 -2.64 8.82
N TYR A 556 8.15 -2.48 7.98
CA TYR A 556 9.36 -3.29 8.05
C TYR A 556 10.60 -2.45 8.38
N SER A 557 11.48 -3.01 9.21
CA SER A 557 12.82 -2.51 9.45
C SER A 557 13.79 -3.68 9.30
N PHE A 558 14.60 -3.65 8.24
CA PHE A 558 15.45 -4.78 7.85
C PHE A 558 16.93 -4.60 8.21
N PHE A 559 17.36 -3.37 8.46
CA PHE A 559 18.77 -3.02 8.54
C PHE A 559 19.06 -2.10 9.72
N ASN A 560 20.28 -2.23 10.23
CA ASN A 560 20.99 -1.19 10.96
C ASN A 560 22.28 -0.88 10.19
N ASP A 561 22.40 0.33 9.62
CA ASP A 561 23.59 0.75 8.85
C ASP A 561 24.01 -0.29 7.78
N TYR A 562 23.03 -0.69 6.96
CA TYR A 562 23.16 -1.72 5.91
C TYR A 562 23.51 -3.13 6.40
N THR A 563 23.44 -3.42 7.70
CA THR A 563 23.62 -4.77 8.24
C THR A 563 22.30 -5.42 8.64
N GLN A 564 22.13 -6.71 8.33
CA GLN A 564 20.89 -7.47 8.61
C GLN A 564 20.98 -8.38 9.85
N GLN A 565 21.96 -8.15 10.73
CA GLN A 565 22.11 -8.93 11.96
C GLN A 565 20.91 -8.72 12.91
N CYS A 566 20.30 -7.54 12.86
CA CYS A 566 19.17 -7.15 13.71
C CYS A 566 17.82 -7.77 13.30
N VAL A 567 17.62 -8.10 12.01
CA VAL A 567 16.31 -8.57 11.50
C VAL A 567 16.12 -10.08 11.66
N GLN A 568 17.17 -10.81 12.03
CA GLN A 568 17.11 -12.25 12.22
C GLN A 568 15.93 -12.62 13.13
N PRO A 569 15.14 -13.67 12.83
CA PRO A 569 13.88 -13.94 13.52
C PRO A 569 14.00 -14.06 15.05
N ASN A 570 15.12 -14.58 15.56
CA ASN A 570 15.40 -14.70 16.98
C ASN A 570 15.88 -13.41 17.65
N VAL A 571 16.19 -12.37 16.88
CA VAL A 571 16.67 -11.06 17.35
C VAL A 571 15.57 -9.99 17.17
N ALA A 572 15.16 -9.72 15.92
CA ALA A 572 14.11 -8.77 15.53
C ALA A 572 14.16 -7.41 16.25
N ASN A 573 15.32 -6.74 16.20
CA ASN A 573 15.59 -5.51 16.95
C ASN A 573 16.32 -4.44 16.14
N CYS A 574 16.05 -4.33 14.84
CA CYS A 574 16.59 -3.25 14.01
C CYS A 574 16.12 -1.90 14.53
N GLN A 575 14.83 -1.80 14.87
CA GLN A 575 14.21 -0.55 15.33
C GLN A 575 13.42 -0.75 16.62
N LEU A 576 13.43 0.24 17.50
CA LEU A 576 12.73 0.16 18.78
C LEU A 576 11.22 0.31 18.61
N ASN A 577 10.76 1.28 17.81
CA ASN A 577 9.34 1.64 17.70
C ASN A 577 8.93 1.83 16.23
N MET A 578 7.79 1.24 15.81
CA MET A 578 7.32 1.31 14.42
C MET A 578 6.04 2.14 14.22
N VAL A 579 5.05 1.97 15.11
CA VAL A 579 3.79 2.73 15.06
C VAL A 579 3.66 3.63 16.28
N ARG A 580 3.33 4.91 16.06
CA ARG A 580 3.04 5.88 17.13
C ARG A 580 1.60 6.38 17.04
N VAL A 581 0.83 6.21 18.11
CA VAL A 581 -0.54 6.73 18.24
C VAL A 581 -0.60 7.75 19.37
N GLN A 582 -1.19 8.92 19.12
CA GLN A 582 -1.26 10.04 20.07
C GLN A 582 -2.62 10.72 19.99
N ASP A 583 -3.36 10.78 21.09
CA ASP A 583 -4.68 11.45 21.15
C ASP A 583 -5.56 11.12 19.92
N SER A 584 -5.76 9.83 19.61
CA SER A 584 -6.45 9.42 18.39
C SER A 584 -7.39 8.22 18.57
N GLU A 585 -8.53 8.25 17.86
CA GLU A 585 -9.45 7.13 17.72
C GLU A 585 -9.17 6.41 16.39
N MET A 586 -8.69 5.17 16.47
CA MET A 586 -8.39 4.38 15.27
C MET A 586 -8.62 2.89 15.47
N THR A 587 -8.82 2.18 14.35
CA THR A 587 -8.86 0.72 14.31
C THR A 587 -7.94 0.21 13.21
N MET A 588 -7.12 -0.78 13.58
CA MET A 588 -6.20 -1.45 12.67
C MET A 588 -6.40 -2.95 12.77
N TYR A 589 -6.63 -3.60 11.64
CA TYR A 589 -6.65 -5.05 11.51
C TYR A 589 -5.34 -5.55 10.91
N ALA A 590 -4.86 -6.72 11.35
CA ALA A 590 -3.71 -7.42 10.78
C ALA A 590 -2.48 -6.52 10.53
N LEU A 591 -1.97 -5.87 11.58
CA LEU A 591 -0.68 -5.19 11.54
C LEU A 591 0.44 -6.21 11.60
N THR A 592 1.26 -6.30 10.56
CA THR A 592 2.52 -7.02 10.55
C THR A 592 3.69 -6.05 10.67
N THR A 593 4.63 -6.31 11.59
CA THR A 593 5.92 -5.61 11.65
C THR A 593 7.09 -6.56 11.57
N ILE A 594 8.20 -6.11 10.98
CA ILE A 594 9.44 -6.89 10.85
C ILE A 594 10.60 -6.10 11.48
N GLY A 595 11.47 -6.80 12.22
CA GLY A 595 12.69 -6.23 12.81
C GLY A 595 12.46 -5.12 13.83
N THR A 596 11.26 -5.04 14.43
CA THR A 596 10.94 -4.03 15.45
C THR A 596 10.68 -4.67 16.81
N VAL A 597 11.13 -4.01 17.89
CA VAL A 597 10.82 -4.42 19.28
C VAL A 597 9.38 -4.07 19.68
N ASN A 598 8.99 -2.80 19.53
CA ASN A 598 7.65 -2.30 19.86
C ASN A 598 6.86 -2.06 18.57
N MET A 599 5.83 -2.88 18.34
CA MET A 599 4.97 -2.75 17.17
C MET A 599 4.17 -1.45 17.25
N ILE A 600 3.56 -1.16 18.40
CA ILE A 600 2.72 0.01 18.62
C ILE A 600 3.07 0.65 19.96
N VAL A 601 3.27 1.96 19.95
CA VAL A 601 3.31 2.80 21.13
C VAL A 601 2.12 3.75 21.12
N ASP A 602 1.11 3.44 21.93
CA ASP A 602 -0.06 4.29 22.11
C ASP A 602 0.08 5.14 23.37
N GLN A 603 -0.04 6.46 23.22
CA GLN A 603 -0.05 7.40 24.33
C GLN A 603 -1.21 7.16 25.30
N GLU A 604 -2.33 6.60 24.85
CA GLU A 604 -3.46 6.20 25.71
C GLU A 604 -3.03 5.19 26.77
N PHE A 605 -2.11 4.29 26.45
CA PHE A 605 -1.61 3.26 27.38
C PHE A 605 -0.38 3.72 28.18
N GLY A 606 0.17 4.89 27.82
CA GLY A 606 1.43 5.42 28.35
C GLY A 606 2.65 4.89 27.59
N ASP A 607 3.63 5.76 27.38
CA ASP A 607 4.79 5.51 26.50
C ASP A 607 5.69 4.33 26.93
N ASN A 608 5.60 3.89 28.19
CA ASN A 608 6.34 2.74 28.71
C ASN A 608 5.56 1.41 28.62
N ASN A 609 4.34 1.40 28.07
CA ASN A 609 3.50 0.21 27.90
C ASN A 609 3.25 -0.12 26.40
N PRO A 610 4.31 -0.37 25.62
CA PRO A 610 4.17 -0.68 24.21
C PRO A 610 3.57 -2.06 23.98
N ILE A 611 2.94 -2.25 22.82
CA ILE A 611 2.60 -3.56 22.28
C ILE A 611 3.85 -4.12 21.60
N LYS A 612 4.38 -5.22 22.13
CA LYS A 612 5.68 -5.77 21.72
C LYS A 612 5.56 -6.84 20.65
N ALA A 613 6.55 -6.91 19.78
CA ALA A 613 6.65 -7.92 18.74
C ALA A 613 6.85 -9.34 19.30
N VAL A 614 7.59 -9.48 20.41
CA VAL A 614 7.85 -10.77 21.05
C VAL A 614 6.56 -11.51 21.47
N ASP A 615 5.50 -10.76 21.80
CA ASP A 615 4.21 -11.32 22.20
C ASP A 615 3.33 -11.75 21.00
N ASN A 616 3.78 -11.44 19.77
CA ASN A 616 2.97 -11.46 18.55
C ASN A 616 3.66 -12.19 17.39
N ARG A 617 4.67 -13.02 17.64
CA ARG A 617 5.45 -13.73 16.60
C ARG A 617 4.60 -14.46 15.57
N ASN A 618 4.91 -14.22 14.30
CA ASN A 618 4.21 -14.72 13.12
C ASN A 618 5.20 -15.47 12.19
N VAL A 619 4.83 -15.73 10.93
CA VAL A 619 5.57 -16.59 9.98
C VAL A 619 6.97 -16.08 9.64
N TYR A 620 7.15 -14.77 9.69
CA TYR A 620 8.45 -14.12 9.56
C TYR A 620 8.58 -12.96 10.55
N GLY A 621 7.66 -11.99 10.45
CA GLY A 621 7.56 -10.88 11.39
C GLY A 621 6.73 -11.18 12.64
N SER A 622 6.05 -10.16 13.15
CA SER A 622 5.08 -10.26 14.24
C SER A 622 3.77 -9.64 13.79
N ASN A 623 2.63 -10.18 14.22
CA ASN A 623 1.31 -9.74 13.79
C ASN A 623 0.35 -9.45 14.95
N VAL A 624 -0.27 -8.28 14.92
CA VAL A 624 -1.44 -7.92 15.73
C VAL A 624 -2.69 -8.04 14.87
N GLY A 625 -3.59 -8.96 15.23
CA GLY A 625 -4.82 -9.19 14.47
C GLY A 625 -5.84 -8.06 14.60
N TYR A 626 -5.92 -7.45 15.77
CA TYR A 626 -6.80 -6.30 16.02
C TYR A 626 -6.17 -5.33 17.02
N PHE A 627 -6.18 -4.05 16.67
CA PHE A 627 -5.83 -2.94 17.55
C PHE A 627 -6.92 -1.86 17.49
N ARG A 628 -7.36 -1.37 18.65
CA ARG A 628 -8.21 -0.18 18.76
C ARG A 628 -7.67 0.78 19.82
N SER A 629 -7.60 2.05 19.44
CA SER A 629 -7.37 3.19 20.33
C SER A 629 -8.64 4.05 20.36
N THR A 630 -8.99 4.63 21.51
CA THR A 630 -10.25 5.37 21.70
C THR A 630 -10.08 6.79 22.22
N ARG A 631 -8.85 7.17 22.59
CA ARG A 631 -8.56 8.50 23.12
C ARG A 631 -8.87 9.58 22.09
N ARG A 632 -9.61 10.60 22.53
CA ARG A 632 -10.02 11.74 21.71
C ARG A 632 -9.31 13.02 22.13
#